data_AF-A0A497MTB4-F1
#
_entry.id   AF-A0A497MTB4-F1
#
_cell.length_a   1.000
_cell.length_b   1.000
_cell.length_c   1.000
_cell.angle_alpha   90.00
_cell.angle_beta   90.00
_cell.angle_gamma   90.00
#
_symmetry.space_group_name_H-M   'P 1'
#
loop_
_entity.id
_entity.type
_entity.pdbx_description
1 polymer ?
#
loop_
_entity_poly.entity_id
_entity_poly.type
_entity_poly.pdbx_seq_one_letter_code
_entity_poly.pdbx_strand_id
1 'polypeptide(L)' 'MRCPICGREVIPGGNFCDRHTVAYRKLLEGFKSWKKALRIGWKEYLRAVKENPHTGVWVKEVAAHLAEEKASPLKIR' A
#
# COMPACT_ATOMS: atom_id res chain seq x y z
N MET A 1 -8.45 -16.53 -5.96
CA MET A 1 -7.24 -16.29 -5.14
C MET A 1 -7.64 -15.60 -3.85
N ARG A 2 -6.81 -15.65 -2.79
CA ARG A 2 -7.07 -14.99 -1.51
C ARG A 2 -6.12 -13.81 -1.32
N CYS A 3 -6.63 -12.74 -0.72
CA CYS A 3 -5.86 -11.54 -0.42
C CYS A 3 -4.74 -11.89 0.57
N PRO A 4 -3.47 -11.56 0.27
CA PRO A 4 -2.35 -11.93 1.13
C PRO A 4 -2.37 -11.24 2.50
N ILE A 5 -3.15 -10.16 2.65
CA ILE A 5 -3.23 -9.38 3.89
C ILE A 5 -4.33 -9.89 4.83
N CYS A 6 -5.51 -10.24 4.30
CA CYS A 6 -6.68 -10.60 5.14
C CYS A 6 -7.40 -11.88 4.74
N GLY A 7 -6.94 -12.58 3.71
CA GLY A 7 -7.50 -13.86 3.27
C GLY A 7 -8.84 -13.79 2.51
N ARG A 8 -9.44 -12.60 2.37
CA ARG A 8 -10.69 -12.40 1.59
C ARG A 8 -10.49 -12.67 0.10
N GLU A 9 -11.58 -12.87 -0.63
CA GLU A 9 -11.52 -13.05 -2.08
C GLU A 9 -10.90 -11.82 -2.76
N VAL A 10 -10.01 -12.09 -3.72
CA VAL A 10 -9.34 -11.08 -4.53
C VAL A 10 -10.27 -10.65 -5.66
N ILE A 11 -10.26 -9.37 -6.01
CA ILE A 11 -11.05 -8.87 -7.15
C ILE A 11 -10.60 -9.55 -8.45
N PRO A 12 -11.49 -9.75 -9.44
CA PRO A 12 -11.10 -10.31 -10.73
C PRO A 12 -9.91 -9.55 -11.35
N GLY A 13 -8.82 -10.25 -11.64
CA GLY A 13 -7.59 -9.68 -12.22
C GLY A 13 -6.75 -8.82 -11.27
N GLY A 14 -7.03 -8.82 -9.96
CA GLY A 14 -6.25 -8.10 -8.96
C GLY A 14 -5.35 -9.00 -8.11
N ASN A 15 -4.65 -8.37 -7.16
CA ASN A 15 -3.80 -9.04 -6.15
C ASN A 15 -4.35 -8.91 -4.71
N PHE A 16 -5.33 -8.04 -4.50
CA PHE A 16 -5.92 -7.75 -3.21
C PHE A 16 -7.44 -7.88 -3.25
N CYS A 17 -8.08 -7.98 -2.08
CA CYS A 17 -9.53 -7.85 -1.99
C CYS A 17 -9.97 -6.43 -2.41
N ASP A 18 -11.27 -6.21 -2.51
CA ASP A 18 -11.89 -4.93 -2.84
C ASP A 18 -11.32 -3.77 -2.01
N ARG A 19 -11.26 -3.93 -0.69
CA ARG A 19 -10.83 -2.87 0.26
C ARG A 19 -9.34 -2.60 0.17
N HIS A 20 -8.53 -3.64 0.17
CA HIS A 20 -7.08 -3.50 0.05
C HIS A 20 -6.65 -3.02 -1.33
N THR A 21 -7.43 -3.29 -2.39
CA THR A 21 -7.20 -2.68 -3.71
C THR A 21 -7.41 -1.16 -3.67
N VAL A 22 -8.52 -0.69 -3.09
CA VAL A 22 -8.77 0.75 -2.97
C VAL A 22 -7.71 1.42 -2.11
N ALA A 23 -7.32 0.79 -0.99
CA ALA A 23 -6.27 1.27 -0.12
C ALA A 23 -4.91 1.35 -0.84
N TYR A 24 -4.53 0.34 -1.62
CA TYR A 24 -3.32 0.35 -2.43
C TYR A 24 -3.30 1.49 -3.45
N ARG A 25 -4.43 1.74 -4.14
CA ARG A 25 -4.54 2.86 -5.08
C ARG A 25 -4.36 4.21 -4.38
N LYS A 26 -4.98 4.39 -3.21
CA LYS A 26 -4.82 5.61 -2.40
C LYS A 26 -3.40 5.78 -1.86
N LEU A 27 -2.74 4.70 -1.48
CA LEU A 27 -1.33 4.70 -1.08
C LEU A 27 -0.43 5.18 -2.24
N LEU A 28 -0.65 4.68 -3.46
CA LEU A 28 0.11 5.12 -4.64
C LEU A 28 -0.15 6.59 -5.00
N GLU A 29 -1.41 7.04 -4.91
CA GLU A 29 -1.77 8.45 -5.11
C GLU A 29 -1.06 9.36 -4.08
N GLY A 30 -1.10 8.98 -2.80
CA GLY A 30 -0.44 9.70 -1.71
C GLY A 30 1.08 9.79 -1.90
N PHE A 31 1.71 8.70 -2.38
CA PHE A 31 3.14 8.69 -2.64
C PHE A 31 3.56 9.73 -3.68
N LYS A 32 2.78 9.93 -4.75
CA LYS A 32 3.10 10.93 -5.77
C LYS A 32 3.19 12.34 -5.16
N SER A 33 2.23 12.67 -4.29
CA SER A 33 2.19 13.96 -3.60
C SER A 33 3.33 14.11 -2.60
N TRP A 34 3.59 13.09 -1.78
CA TRP A 34 4.64 13.12 -0.75
C TRP A 34 6.04 13.12 -1.37
N LYS A 35 6.27 12.35 -2.45
CA LYS A 35 7.53 12.36 -3.20
C LYS A 35 7.82 13.75 -3.76
N LYS A 36 6.81 14.44 -4.31
CA LYS A 36 6.97 15.80 -4.85
C LYS A 36 7.26 16.82 -3.74
N ALA A 37 6.52 16.76 -2.62
CA ALA A 37 6.63 17.73 -1.54
C ALA A 37 7.86 17.54 -0.64
N LEU A 38 8.19 16.29 -0.31
CA LEU A 38 9.20 15.93 0.68
C LEU A 38 10.47 15.31 0.07
N ARG A 39 10.49 15.04 -1.24
CA ARG A 39 11.60 14.38 -1.96
C ARG A 39 12.01 13.02 -1.37
N ILE A 40 11.08 12.33 -0.71
CA ILE A 40 11.31 11.02 -0.10
C ILE A 40 11.16 9.86 -1.09
N GLY A 41 11.84 8.75 -0.80
CA GLY A 41 11.71 7.50 -1.52
C GLY A 41 10.50 6.66 -1.07
N TRP A 42 10.28 5.54 -1.76
CA TRP A 42 9.16 4.63 -1.49
C TRP A 42 9.22 4.05 -0.08
N LYS A 43 10.40 3.61 0.37
CA LYS A 43 10.58 2.99 1.69
C LYS A 43 10.33 3.97 2.84
N GLU A 44 10.82 5.20 2.73
CA GLU A 44 10.55 6.22 3.75
C GLU A 44 9.07 6.60 3.79
N TYR A 45 8.42 6.68 2.62
CA TYR A 45 6.99 6.92 2.53
C TYR A 45 6.16 5.84 3.24
N LEU A 46 6.42 4.56 2.96
CA LEU A 46 5.71 3.45 3.61
C LEU A 46 5.86 3.47 5.13
N ARG A 47 7.07 3.76 5.63
CA ARG A 47 7.33 3.92 7.07
C ARG A 47 6.50 5.06 7.65
N ALA A 48 6.53 6.23 7.03
CA ALA A 48 5.78 7.39 7.49
C ALA A 48 4.26 7.15 7.50
N VAL A 49 3.72 6.45 6.49
CA VAL A 49 2.30 6.08 6.43
C VAL A 49 1.92 5.11 7.54
N LYS A 50 2.75 4.09 7.80
CA LYS A 50 2.53 3.11 8.88
C LYS A 50 2.51 3.78 10.26
N GLU A 51 3.42 4.72 10.49
CA GLU A 51 3.58 5.43 11.77
C GLU A 51 2.56 6.56 11.96
N ASN A 52 1.92 7.05 10.89
CA ASN A 52 0.98 8.17 10.98
C ASN A 52 -0.35 7.74 11.64
N PRO A 53 -0.72 8.28 12.82
CA PRO A 53 -1.95 7.90 13.53
C PRO A 53 -3.22 8.20 12.75
N HIS A 54 -3.22 9.21 11.86
CA HIS A 54 -4.36 9.61 11.05
C HIS A 54 -4.55 8.79 9.77
N THR A 55 -3.62 7.88 9.45
CA THR A 55 -3.77 7.00 8.29
C THR A 55 -4.78 5.90 8.60
N GLY A 56 -5.76 5.72 7.70
CA GLY A 56 -6.77 4.66 7.81
C GLY A 56 -6.16 3.25 7.84
N VAL A 57 -6.78 2.36 8.61
CA VAL A 57 -6.26 1.01 8.90
C VAL A 57 -5.93 0.20 7.64
N TRP A 58 -6.81 0.20 6.63
CA TRP A 58 -6.58 -0.52 5.37
C TRP A 58 -5.33 -0.05 4.62
N VAL A 59 -5.03 1.25 4.67
CA VAL A 59 -3.83 1.82 4.03
C VAL A 59 -2.58 1.43 4.81
N LYS A 60 -2.65 1.41 6.15
CA LYS A 60 -1.55 0.93 7.01
C LYS A 60 -1.23 -0.54 6.77
N GLU A 61 -2.24 -1.38 6.64
CA GLU A 61 -2.07 -2.82 6.38
C GLU A 61 -1.37 -3.05 5.03
N VAL A 62 -1.79 -2.34 3.97
CA VAL A 62 -1.09 -2.39 2.68
C VAL A 62 0.34 -1.88 2.82
N ALA A 63 0.55 -0.75 3.49
CA ALA A 63 1.89 -0.18 3.66
C ALA A 63 2.83 -1.13 4.43
N ALA A 64 2.32 -1.82 5.46
CA ALA A 64 3.07 -2.82 6.21
C ALA A 64 3.44 -4.02 5.33
N HIS A 65 2.47 -4.57 4.59
CA HIS A 65 2.70 -5.69 3.68
C HIS A 65 3.77 -5.37 2.62
N LEU A 66 3.71 -4.17 2.02
CA LEU A 66 4.68 -3.74 1.01
C LEU A 66 6.06 -3.35 1.57
N ALA A 67 6.16 -3.07 2.87
CA ALA A 67 7.43 -2.79 3.52
C ALA A 67 8.18 -4.08 3.90
N GLU A 68 7.44 -5.17 4.14
CA GLU A 68 7.97 -6.50 4.47
C GLU A 68 8.37 -7.29 3.21
N GLU A 69 7.55 -7.20 2.15
CA GLU A 69 8.04 -7.60 0.83
C GLU A 69 9.17 -6.66 0.42
N LYS A 70 10.27 -7.19 -0.13
CA LYS A 70 11.33 -6.37 -0.76
C LYS A 70 10.83 -5.73 -2.07
N ALA A 71 9.64 -5.14 -2.07
CA ALA A 71 8.84 -4.79 -3.23
C ALA A 71 8.97 -3.30 -3.57
N SER A 72 9.56 -3.06 -4.75
CA SER A 72 9.32 -1.84 -5.52
C SER A 72 7.86 -1.87 -6.02
N PRO A 73 7.14 -0.73 -6.09
CA PRO A 73 5.74 -0.68 -6.55
C PRO A 73 5.53 -1.13 -8.00
N LEU A 74 6.62 -1.42 -8.73
CA LEU A 74 6.64 -1.93 -10.10
C LEU A 74 6.62 -3.48 -10.21
N LYS A 75 6.70 -4.22 -9.11
CA LYS A 75 6.80 -5.70 -9.12
C LYS A 75 5.50 -6.46 -8.85
N ILE A 76 4.42 -5.76 -8.50
CA ILE A 76 3.11 -6.38 -8.23
C ILE A 76 2.40 -6.52 -9.59
N ARG A 77 2.66 -7.64 -10.27
CA ARG A 77 2.00 -8.01 -11.53
C ARG A 77 0.62 -8.59 -11.28
#